data_AF-A0A840HM30-F1
#
_entry.id   AF-A0A840HM30-F1
#
_cell.length_a   1.000
_cell.length_b   1.000
_cell.length_c   1.000
_cell.angle_alpha   90.00
_cell.angle_beta   90.00
_cell.angle_gamma   90.00
#
_symmetry.space_group_name_H-M   'P 1'
#
loop_
_entity.id
_entity.type
_entity.pdbx_description
1 polymer ?
#
loop_
_entity_poly.entity_id
_entity_poly.type
_entity_poly.pdbx_seq_one_letter_code
_entity_poly.pdbx_strand_id
1 'polypeptide(L)'
;MLARTYEFKDDRLARAIRATFDRKKTSIPTDRPDALSEAFAKDQTKIQQWTAFIQDVAIDPGSLAGVIETIATFLMPHAEKARNLKTD
;
A
#
# COMPACT_ATOMS: atom_id res chain seq x y z
N MET A 1 -8.33 -4.82 -8.02
CA MET A 1 -7.20 -4.62 -7.07
C MET A 1 -7.29 -5.65 -5.97
N LEU A 2 -6.18 -6.31 -5.61
CA LEU A 2 -6.18 -7.35 -4.57
C LEU A 2 -6.73 -6.84 -3.23
N ALA A 3 -6.40 -5.60 -2.85
CA ALA A 3 -6.94 -4.93 -1.66
C ALA A 3 -8.48 -4.74 -1.67
N ARG A 4 -9.12 -4.78 -2.85
CA ARG A 4 -10.57 -4.64 -3.02
C ARG A 4 -11.28 -5.98 -3.26
N THR A 5 -10.57 -7.01 -3.72
CA THR A 5 -11.16 -8.26 -4.22
C THR A 5 -10.82 -9.49 -3.40
N TYR A 6 -9.90 -9.38 -2.43
CA TYR A 6 -9.47 -10.49 -1.61
C TYR A 6 -9.55 -10.14 -0.12
N GLU A 7 -10.24 -10.99 0.63
CA GLU A 7 -10.32 -10.89 2.08
C GLU A 7 -9.11 -11.59 2.70
N PHE A 8 -8.29 -10.83 3.41
CA PHE A 8 -7.17 -11.39 4.18
C PHE A 8 -7.67 -11.75 5.58
N LYS A 9 -7.95 -13.03 5.79
CA LYS A 9 -8.37 -13.55 7.08
C LYS A 9 -7.24 -13.46 8.12
N ASP A 10 -7.64 -13.20 9.36
CA ASP A 10 -6.79 -13.17 10.54
C ASP A 10 -5.58 -12.22 10.39
N ASP A 11 -4.40 -12.70 10.79
CA ASP A 11 -3.15 -11.96 10.83
C ASP A 11 -2.27 -12.28 9.61
N ARG A 12 -2.82 -12.96 8.59
CA ARG A 12 -2.03 -13.50 7.48
C ARG A 12 -1.26 -12.41 6.73
N LEU A 13 -1.93 -11.30 6.41
CA LEU A 13 -1.27 -10.17 5.74
C LEU A 13 -0.25 -9.49 6.66
N ALA A 14 -0.58 -9.30 7.93
CA ALA A 14 0.35 -8.71 8.91
C ALA A 14 1.64 -9.56 9.06
N ARG A 15 1.52 -10.90 9.14
CA ARG A 15 2.67 -11.82 9.17
C ARG A 15 3.51 -11.72 7.89
N ALA A 16 2.86 -11.65 6.72
CA ALA A 16 3.56 -11.53 5.44
C ALA A 16 4.31 -10.19 5.32
N ILE A 17 3.71 -9.10 5.81
CA ILE A 17 4.37 -7.79 5.91
C ILE A 17 5.59 -7.92 6.82
N ARG A 18 5.43 -8.42 8.06
CA ARG A 18 6.54 -8.57 9.01
C ARG A 18 7.71 -9.35 8.42
N ALA A 19 7.46 -10.54 7.89
CA ALA A 19 8.47 -11.37 7.26
C ALA A 19 9.20 -10.67 6.10
N THR A 20 8.49 -9.86 5.31
CA THR A 20 9.09 -9.11 4.20
C THR A 20 10.06 -8.04 4.70
N PHE A 21 9.67 -7.29 5.71
CA PHE A 21 10.48 -6.22 6.29
C PHE A 21 11.69 -6.77 7.06
N ASP A 22 11.51 -7.86 7.82
CA ASP A 22 12.60 -8.55 8.51
C ASP A 22 13.64 -9.08 7.50
N ARG A 23 13.19 -9.75 6.43
CA ARG A 23 14.09 -10.25 5.36
C ARG A 23 14.87 -9.11 4.69
N LYS A 24 14.25 -7.95 4.49
CA LYS A 24 14.88 -6.77 3.89
C LYS A 24 15.74 -5.98 4.88
N LYS A 25 15.73 -6.33 6.17
CA LYS A 25 16.41 -5.60 7.25
C LYS A 25 16.01 -4.12 7.30
N THR A 26 14.73 -3.86 7.07
CA THR A 26 14.13 -2.52 7.10
C THR A 26 13.01 -2.50 8.12
N SER A 27 12.91 -1.44 8.91
CA SER A 27 11.80 -1.28 9.86
C SER A 27 10.45 -1.12 9.14
N ILE A 28 9.40 -1.72 9.68
CA ILE A 28 8.04 -1.46 9.22
C ILE A 28 7.70 0.00 9.55
N PRO A 29 7.26 0.82 8.59
CA PRO A 29 6.97 2.24 8.81
C PRO A 29 5.91 2.42 9.88
N THR A 30 6.12 3.32 10.84
CA THR A 30 5.11 3.79 11.80
C THR A 30 4.11 4.72 11.12
N ASP A 31 4.66 5.64 10.33
CA ASP A 31 3.91 6.67 9.64
C ASP A 31 3.59 6.26 8.21
N ARG A 32 2.60 6.96 7.62
CA ARG A 32 2.23 6.80 6.22
C ARG A 32 3.44 7.11 5.33
N PRO A 33 3.90 6.17 4.48
CA PRO A 33 5.03 6.42 3.58
C PRO A 33 4.73 7.56 2.60
N ASP A 34 5.78 8.26 2.15
CA ASP A 34 5.66 9.37 1.20
C ASP A 34 4.91 8.98 -0.09
N ALA A 35 5.19 7.79 -0.64
CA ALA A 35 4.50 7.26 -1.82
C ALA A 35 2.99 7.03 -1.63
N LEU A 36 2.52 7.04 -0.38
CA LEU A 36 1.10 6.95 -0.04
C LEU A 36 0.53 8.28 0.48
N SER A 37 1.28 9.39 0.35
CA SER A 37 0.88 10.71 0.81
C SER A 37 0.03 11.48 -0.22
N GLU A 38 -0.69 12.47 0.26
CA GLU A 38 -1.40 13.42 -0.59
C GLU A 38 -0.44 14.25 -1.46
N ALA A 39 0.74 14.60 -0.93
CA ALA A 39 1.75 15.34 -1.67
C ALA A 39 2.21 14.56 -2.91
N PHE A 40 2.50 13.27 -2.73
CA PHE A 40 2.86 12.38 -3.84
C PHE A 40 1.72 12.24 -4.86
N ALA A 41 0.47 12.16 -4.39
CA ALA A 41 -0.69 12.06 -5.27
C ALA A 41 -0.96 13.32 -6.10
N LYS A 42 -0.52 14.49 -5.64
CA LYS A 42 -0.67 15.79 -6.30
C LYS A 42 0.51 16.18 -7.18
N ASP A 43 1.60 15.41 -7.15
CA ASP A 43 2.76 15.65 -7.99
C ASP A 43 2.38 15.47 -9.48
N GLN A 44 2.63 16.50 -10.28
CA GLN A 44 2.23 16.53 -11.70
C GLN A 44 2.93 15.45 -12.52
N THR A 45 4.20 15.17 -12.22
CA THR A 45 4.93 14.09 -12.90
C THR A 45 4.32 12.73 -12.55
N LYS A 46 3.91 12.50 -11.30
CA LYS A 46 3.21 11.26 -10.89
C LYS A 46 1.86 11.12 -11.55
N ILE A 47 1.08 12.19 -11.64
CA ILE A 47 -0.22 12.18 -12.34
C ILE A 47 -0.03 11.82 -13.81
N GLN A 48 0.93 12.44 -14.50
CA GLN A 48 1.22 12.14 -15.91
C GLN A 48 1.63 10.67 -16.10
N GLN A 49 2.53 10.16 -15.24
CA GLN A 49 2.95 8.75 -15.25
C GLN A 49 1.76 7.82 -15.03
N TRP A 50 0.86 8.16 -14.09
CA TRP A 50 -0.35 7.38 -13.83
C TRP A 50 -1.29 7.38 -15.03
N THR A 51 -1.55 8.54 -15.64
CA THR A 51 -2.42 8.65 -16.83
C THR A 51 -1.90 7.81 -17.99
N ALA A 52 -0.58 7.81 -18.24
CA ALA A 52 0.00 6.93 -19.25
C ALA A 52 -0.13 5.44 -18.87
N PHE A 53 0.14 5.09 -17.61
CA PHE A 53 0.05 3.72 -17.13
C PHE A 53 -1.35 3.12 -17.27
N ILE A 54 -2.40 3.86 -16.93
CA ILE A 54 -3.78 3.33 -16.94
C ILE A 54 -4.36 3.13 -18.35
N GLN A 55 -3.73 3.67 -19.40
CA GLN A 55 -4.16 3.45 -20.79
C GLN A 55 -4.07 1.98 -21.20
N ASP A 56 -3.11 1.24 -20.65
CA ASP A 56 -2.86 -0.16 -20.97
C ASP A 56 -3.49 -1.12 -19.95
N VAL A 57 -4.31 -0.63 -19.01
CA VAL A 57 -4.94 -1.44 -17.96
C VAL A 57 -6.36 -1.79 -18.36
N ALA A 58 -6.70 -3.08 -18.31
CA ALA A 58 -8.02 -3.60 -18.74
C ALA A 58 -9.22 -3.08 -17.94
N ILE A 59 -9.00 -2.57 -16.73
CA ILE A 59 -10.05 -2.02 -15.85
C ILE A 59 -9.55 -0.68 -15.33
N ASP A 60 -10.31 0.38 -15.58
CA ASP A 60 -9.99 1.72 -15.08
C ASP A 60 -9.91 1.69 -13.54
N PRO A 61 -8.72 1.94 -12.96
CA PRO A 61 -8.53 1.96 -11.51
C PRO A 61 -9.02 3.26 -10.86
N GLY A 62 -9.30 4.31 -11.65
CA GLY A 62 -9.63 5.66 -11.20
C GLY A 62 -8.40 6.56 -11.02
N SER A 63 -8.58 7.65 -10.28
CA SER A 63 -7.53 8.65 -10.06
C SER A 63 -6.38 8.11 -9.19
N LEU A 64 -5.16 8.61 -9.43
CA LEU A 64 -3.97 8.27 -8.63
C LEU A 64 -4.23 8.49 -7.14
N ALA A 65 -4.83 9.63 -6.78
CA ALA A 65 -5.17 9.96 -5.40
C ALA A 65 -6.13 8.95 -4.76
N GLY A 66 -7.19 8.55 -5.49
CA GLY A 66 -8.16 7.57 -4.98
C GLY A 66 -7.53 6.18 -4.77
N VAL A 67 -6.62 5.79 -5.66
CA VAL A 67 -5.86 4.54 -5.53
C VAL A 67 -4.91 4.59 -4.35
N ILE A 68 -4.13 5.66 -4.21
CA ILE A 68 -3.22 5.86 -3.08
C ILE A 68 -3.97 5.81 -1.75
N GLU A 69 -5.10 6.51 -1.63
CA GLU A 69 -5.86 6.52 -0.39
C GLU A 69 -6.45 5.14 -0.08
N THR A 70 -6.93 4.42 -1.11
CA THR A 70 -7.37 3.02 -0.96
C THR A 70 -6.24 2.15 -0.41
N ILE A 71 -5.04 2.25 -0.98
CA ILE A 71 -3.88 1.46 -0.57
C ILE A 71 -3.44 1.85 0.84
N ALA A 72 -3.41 3.14 1.18
CA ALA A 72 -3.02 3.63 2.50
C ALA A 72 -3.99 3.14 3.58
N THR A 73 -5.29 3.35 3.38
CA THR A 73 -6.34 2.92 4.32
C THR A 73 -6.32 1.40 4.51
N PHE A 74 -6.02 0.64 3.46
CA PHE A 74 -5.90 -0.81 3.55
C PHE A 74 -4.62 -1.26 4.27
N LEU A 75 -3.45 -0.76 3.87
CA LEU A 75 -2.16 -1.27 4.36
C LEU A 75 -1.77 -0.79 5.76
N MET A 76 -2.11 0.44 6.15
CA MET A 76 -1.60 1.02 7.40
C MET A 76 -2.06 0.26 8.66
N PRO A 77 -3.32 -0.19 8.80
CA PRO A 77 -3.73 -1.03 9.93
C PRO A 77 -2.99 -2.38 9.96
N HIS A 78 -2.70 -2.96 8.80
CA HIS A 78 -1.93 -4.22 8.73
C HIS A 78 -0.45 -4.01 9.04
N ALA A 79 0.13 -2.86 8.67
CA ALA A 79 1.49 -2.49 9.05
C ALA A 79 1.61 -2.30 10.57
N GLU A 80 0.62 -1.67 11.20
CA GLU A 80 0.55 -1.57 12.66
C GLU A 80 0.48 -2.93 13.34
N LYS A 81 -0.45 -3.77 12.89
CA LYS A 81 -0.57 -5.13 13.39
C LYS A 81 0.74 -5.90 13.24
N ALA A 82 1.42 -5.76 12.10
CA ALA A 82 2.69 -6.43 11.83
C ALA A 82 3.83 -6.00 12.78
N ARG A 83 3.86 -4.73 13.21
CA ARG A 83 4.80 -4.24 14.23
C ARG A 83 4.56 -4.90 15.60
N ASN A 84 3.30 -5.16 15.92
CA ASN A 84 2.88 -5.71 17.21
C ASN A 84 2.95 -7.25 17.26
N LEU A 85 3.18 -7.93 16.13
CA LEU A 85 3.45 -9.36 16.12
C LEU A 85 4.79 -9.66 16.81
N LYS A 86 4.78 -10.61 17.73
CA LYS A 86 6.02 -11.16 18.30
C LYS A 86 6.78 -11.88 17.19
N THR A 87 8.11 -11.70 17.18
CA THR A 87 8.99 -12.57 16.40
C THR A 87 9.07 -13.88 17.16
N ASP A 88 8.67 -14.98 16.52
CA ASP A 88 8.90 -16.33 17.03
C ASP A 88 10.42 -16.64 17.08
#